data_AF-A0A9W7MGP5-F1
#
_entry.id   AF-A0A9W7MGP5-F1
#
_cell.length_a   1.000
_cell.length_b   1.000
_cell.length_c   1.000
_cell.angle_alpha   90.00
_cell.angle_beta   90.00
_cell.angle_gamma   90.00
#
_symmetry.space_group_name_H-M   'P 1'
#
loop_
_entity.id
_entity.type
_entity.pdbx_description
1 polymer ?
#
loop_
_entity_poly.entity_id
_entity_poly.type
_entity_poly.pdbx_seq_one_letter_code
_entity_poly.pdbx_strand_id
1 'polypeptide(L)'
;MERELDPDICSSIIEFLVRKSADEMLLKQLVAAFPPLNPTPRLKKAVLLRSIQREIIAGEVPEKLLDSLEMIERIDTNQTLPISDSMRKAYCDVALECTVKYLSGNPNPKGLYSDAVNRIWRGRIENLEKSKASDLVSERLRNLGRQVEAALGDEVVVRRLIATNTRNDALVSLRLYLHEALASLGPPLIERACSELTVGES
;
A
#
# COMPACT_ATOMS: atom_id res chain seq x y z
N MET A 1 -14.77 3.61 40.07
CA MET A 1 -13.89 4.50 39.28
C MET A 1 -13.24 3.61 38.24
N GLU A 2 -13.85 3.52 37.05
CA GLU A 2 -13.26 2.79 35.93
C GLU A 2 -11.96 3.50 35.57
N ARG A 3 -10.83 2.79 35.69
CA ARG A 3 -9.56 3.32 35.21
C ARG A 3 -9.60 3.19 33.70
N GLU A 4 -9.90 4.29 33.01
CA GLU A 4 -9.70 4.34 31.56
C GLU A 4 -8.22 4.03 31.29
N LEU A 5 -8.00 3.06 30.40
CA LEU A 5 -6.65 2.72 29.97
C LEU A 5 -6.09 3.90 29.17
N ASP A 6 -4.82 4.21 29.41
CA ASP A 6 -4.13 5.28 28.70
C ASP A 6 -4.22 5.07 27.16
N PRO A 7 -4.65 6.09 26.38
CA PRO A 7 -4.78 6.00 24.92
C PRO A 7 -3.49 5.60 24.20
N ASP A 8 -2.32 6.00 24.70
CA ASP A 8 -1.02 5.67 24.11
C ASP A 8 -0.64 4.21 24.39
N ILE A 9 -0.99 3.69 25.58
CA ILE A 9 -0.87 2.27 25.90
C ILE A 9 -1.80 1.45 24.99
N CYS A 10 -3.05 1.88 24.80
CA CYS A 10 -3.99 1.25 23.88
C CYS A 10 -3.43 1.22 22.44
N SER A 11 -2.92 2.36 21.94
CA SER A 11 -2.33 2.43 20.61
C SER A 11 -1.14 1.48 20.45
N SER A 12 -0.32 1.32 21.50
CA SER A 12 0.84 0.42 21.49
C SER A 12 0.43 -1.06 21.48
N ILE A 13 -0.60 -1.43 22.25
CA ILE A 13 -1.18 -2.78 22.25
C ILE A 13 -1.74 -3.12 20.87
N ILE A 14 -2.51 -2.21 20.28
CA ILE A 14 -3.11 -2.44 18.97
C ILE A 14 -2.04 -2.51 17.88
N GLU A 15 -1.02 -1.65 17.90
CA GLU A 15 0.09 -1.74 16.94
C GLU A 15 0.77 -3.12 17.01
N PHE A 16 1.06 -3.60 18.23
CA PHE A 16 1.65 -4.91 18.43
C PHE A 16 0.77 -6.02 17.83
N LEU A 17 -0.53 -6.01 18.12
CA LEU A 17 -1.46 -7.02 17.63
C LEU A 17 -1.61 -6.95 16.10
N VAL A 18 -1.78 -5.77 15.52
CA VAL A 18 -1.87 -5.58 14.06
C VAL A 18 -0.65 -6.16 13.33
N ARG A 19 0.52 -6.06 13.95
CA ARG A 19 1.78 -6.48 13.33
C ARG A 19 2.16 -7.93 13.61
N LYS A 20 1.68 -8.52 14.71
CA LYS A 20 2.08 -9.87 15.16
C LYS A 20 0.97 -10.91 15.10
N SER A 21 -0.30 -10.51 15.18
CA SER A 21 -1.42 -11.45 15.17
C SER A 21 -1.51 -12.14 13.80
N ALA A 22 -1.75 -13.45 13.80
CA ALA A 22 -2.18 -14.18 12.62
C ALA A 22 -3.71 -14.20 12.48
N ASP A 23 -4.45 -13.84 13.55
CA ASP A 23 -5.90 -13.91 13.61
C ASP A 23 -6.54 -12.53 13.33
N GLU A 24 -7.19 -12.43 12.17
CA GLU A 24 -7.87 -11.23 11.69
C GLU A 24 -9.24 -11.01 12.36
N MET A 25 -9.89 -12.07 12.83
CA MET A 25 -11.16 -11.95 13.54
C MET A 25 -10.94 -11.31 14.90
N LEU A 26 -9.88 -11.73 15.61
CA LEU A 26 -9.46 -11.10 16.85
C LEU A 26 -9.11 -9.63 16.64
N LEU A 27 -8.38 -9.28 15.59
CA LEU A 27 -8.07 -7.87 15.28
C LEU A 27 -9.31 -7.02 15.09
N LYS A 28 -10.31 -7.50 14.34
CA LYS A 28 -11.57 -6.77 14.13
C LYS A 28 -12.36 -6.58 15.42
N GLN A 29 -12.46 -7.64 16.23
CA GLN A 29 -13.15 -7.59 17.51
C GLN A 29 -12.47 -6.62 18.48
N LEU A 30 -11.14 -6.65 18.53
CA LEU A 30 -10.35 -5.75 19.36
C LEU A 30 -10.53 -4.29 18.93
N VAL A 31 -10.35 -3.98 17.64
CA VAL A 31 -10.54 -2.62 17.12
C VAL A 31 -11.95 -2.10 17.42
N ALA A 32 -12.97 -2.95 17.38
CA ALA A 32 -14.34 -2.58 17.72
C ALA A 32 -14.58 -2.39 19.24
N ALA A 33 -13.79 -3.05 20.09
CA ALA A 33 -13.92 -3.00 21.54
C ALA A 33 -13.09 -1.87 22.20
N PHE A 34 -12.08 -1.33 21.52
CA PHE A 34 -11.31 -0.20 22.04
C PHE A 34 -12.08 1.12 21.89
N PRO A 35 -11.92 2.08 22.84
CA PRO A 35 -12.52 3.42 22.75
C PRO A 35 -12.08 4.14 21.46
N PRO A 36 -12.75 5.24 21.04
CA PRO A 36 -12.37 5.96 19.82
C PRO A 36 -10.90 6.40 19.93
N LEU A 37 -10.04 5.68 19.22
CA LEU A 37 -8.62 5.97 19.17
C LEU A 37 -8.43 7.22 18.34
N ASN A 38 -7.52 8.09 18.75
CA ASN A 38 -6.83 9.00 17.85
C ASN A 38 -5.54 8.29 17.41
N PRO A 39 -5.60 7.37 16.41
CA PRO A 39 -4.48 6.51 16.12
C PRO A 39 -3.27 7.35 15.69
N THR A 40 -2.13 7.03 16.30
CA THR A 40 -0.85 7.65 15.94
C THR A 40 -0.55 7.43 14.44
N PRO A 41 0.20 8.32 13.78
CA PRO A 41 0.62 8.13 12.38
C PRO A 41 1.27 6.75 12.16
N ARG A 42 2.05 6.31 13.15
CA ARG A 42 2.68 4.98 13.21
C ARG A 42 1.66 3.85 13.17
N LEU A 43 0.62 3.90 14.01
CA LEU A 43 -0.45 2.90 14.02
C LEU A 43 -1.24 2.89 12.70
N LYS A 44 -1.57 4.07 12.15
CA LYS A 44 -2.24 4.19 10.84
C LYS A 44 -1.42 3.51 9.74
N LYS A 45 -0.11 3.80 9.69
CA LYS A 45 0.82 3.17 8.73
C LYS A 45 0.88 1.65 8.92
N ALA A 46 0.97 1.17 10.16
CA ALA A 46 0.99 -0.26 10.45
C ALA A 46 -0.27 -1.00 9.95
N VAL A 47 -1.45 -0.40 10.11
CA VAL A 47 -2.72 -0.96 9.61
C VAL A 47 -2.74 -1.02 8.08
N LEU A 48 -2.28 0.03 7.40
CA LEU A 48 -2.18 0.06 5.93
C LEU A 48 -1.19 -0.99 5.40
N LEU A 49 -0.01 -1.10 6.02
CA LEU A 49 0.99 -2.13 5.66
C LEU A 49 0.45 -3.55 5.88
N ARG A 50 -0.31 -3.76 6.96
CA ARG A 50 -0.98 -5.04 7.20
C ARG A 50 -2.02 -5.34 6.12
N SER A 51 -2.81 -4.36 5.70
CA SER A 51 -3.75 -4.52 4.59
C SER A 51 -3.02 -4.89 3.29
N ILE A 52 -1.91 -4.22 2.97
CA ILE A 52 -1.07 -4.55 1.81
C ILE A 52 -0.55 -5.99 1.91
N GLN A 53 -0.03 -6.39 3.07
CA GLN A 53 0.46 -7.75 3.32
C GLN A 53 -0.61 -8.81 3.04
N ARG A 54 -1.87 -8.55 3.42
CA ARG A 54 -2.99 -9.47 3.17
C ARG A 54 -3.25 -9.66 1.67
N GLU A 55 -3.24 -8.58 0.90
CA GLU A 55 -3.41 -8.69 -0.56
C GLU A 55 -2.24 -9.44 -1.21
N ILE A 56 -1.01 -9.19 -0.75
CA ILE A 56 0.19 -9.93 -1.21
C ILE A 56 0.06 -11.44 -0.93
N ILE A 57 -0.42 -11.83 0.25
CA ILE A 57 -0.62 -13.23 0.64
C ILE A 57 -1.73 -13.88 -0.20
N ALA A 58 -2.81 -13.15 -0.46
CA ALA A 58 -3.86 -13.58 -1.39
C ALA A 58 -3.38 -13.63 -2.85
N GLY A 59 -2.21 -13.06 -3.15
CA GLY A 59 -1.69 -12.91 -4.50
C GLY A 59 -2.45 -11.88 -5.33
N GLU A 60 -3.31 -11.06 -4.71
CA GLU A 60 -4.22 -10.15 -5.39
C GLU A 60 -3.62 -8.74 -5.50
N VAL A 61 -3.96 -8.04 -6.58
CA VAL A 61 -3.55 -6.64 -6.82
C VAL A 61 -4.80 -5.78 -7.12
N PRO A 62 -5.63 -5.51 -6.09
CA PRO A 62 -6.80 -4.65 -6.24
C PRO A 62 -6.39 -3.18 -6.28
N GLU A 63 -7.20 -2.34 -6.95
CA GLU A 63 -6.94 -0.91 -7.12
C GLU A 63 -6.82 -0.16 -5.78
N LYS A 64 -7.47 -0.63 -4.71
CA LYS A 64 -7.36 -0.09 -3.35
C LYS A 64 -5.93 -0.09 -2.76
N LEU A 65 -5.01 -0.84 -3.36
CA LEU A 65 -3.60 -0.76 -2.99
C LEU A 65 -3.00 0.59 -3.35
N LEU A 66 -3.48 1.25 -4.41
CA LEU A 66 -3.10 2.64 -4.73
C LEU A 66 -3.55 3.60 -3.62
N ASP A 67 -4.78 3.43 -3.10
CA ASP A 67 -5.28 4.23 -1.97
C ASP A 67 -4.39 4.06 -0.73
N SER A 68 -3.98 2.82 -0.48
CA SER A 68 -3.14 2.49 0.67
C SER A 68 -1.76 3.13 0.55
N LEU A 69 -1.14 3.07 -0.65
CA LEU A 69 0.17 3.69 -0.90
C LEU A 69 0.09 5.22 -0.80
N GLU A 70 -0.89 5.87 -1.40
CA GLU A 70 -1.07 7.33 -1.27
C GLU A 70 -1.34 7.77 0.16
N MET A 71 -2.10 6.98 0.93
CA MET A 71 -2.35 7.30 2.33
C MET A 71 -1.07 7.14 3.18
N ILE A 72 -0.21 6.16 2.87
CA ILE A 72 1.10 6.05 3.52
C ILE A 72 2.01 7.22 3.12
N GLU A 73 2.00 7.66 1.85
CA GLU A 73 2.77 8.85 1.42
C GLU A 73 2.35 10.06 2.26
N ARG A 74 1.05 10.33 2.37
CA ARG A 74 0.55 11.44 3.18
C ARG A 74 0.99 11.33 4.65
N ILE A 75 1.01 10.13 5.22
CA ILE A 75 1.51 9.91 6.58
C ILE A 75 3.00 10.25 6.66
N ASP A 76 3.80 9.75 5.73
CA ASP A 76 5.25 9.92 5.72
C ASP A 76 5.64 11.38 5.47
N THR A 77 5.03 12.06 4.50
CA THR A 77 5.26 13.48 4.23
C THR A 77 4.86 14.37 5.41
N ASN A 78 3.75 14.08 6.10
CA ASN A 78 3.37 14.80 7.32
C ASN A 78 4.38 14.63 8.46
N GLN A 79 5.19 13.56 8.42
CA GLN A 79 6.28 13.30 9.34
C GLN A 79 7.65 13.70 8.75
N THR A 80 7.68 14.45 7.64
CA THR A 80 8.88 14.88 6.91
C THR A 80 9.78 13.72 6.46
N LEU A 81 9.21 12.52 6.30
CA LEU A 81 9.90 11.34 5.80
C LEU A 81 9.88 11.34 4.27
N PRO A 82 11.02 11.06 3.60
CA PRO A 82 11.07 10.98 2.15
C PRO A 82 10.37 9.72 1.64
N ILE A 83 9.78 9.81 0.45
CA ILE A 83 9.20 8.66 -0.24
C ILE A 83 10.31 7.82 -0.87
N SER A 84 10.34 6.52 -0.54
CA SER A 84 11.37 5.60 -1.00
C SER A 84 11.20 5.17 -2.46
N ASP A 85 12.29 4.71 -3.08
CA ASP A 85 12.25 4.18 -4.44
C ASP A 85 11.40 2.90 -4.55
N SER A 86 11.42 2.04 -3.51
CA SER A 86 10.58 0.84 -3.50
C SER A 86 9.10 1.19 -3.49
N MET A 87 8.70 2.26 -2.78
CA MET A 87 7.33 2.76 -2.77
C MET A 87 6.90 3.31 -4.13
N ARG A 88 7.74 4.15 -4.75
CA ARG A 88 7.52 4.65 -6.11
C ARG A 88 7.37 3.51 -7.11
N LYS A 89 8.24 2.49 -7.03
CA LYS A 89 8.20 1.31 -7.90
C LYS A 89 6.92 0.50 -7.67
N ALA A 90 6.54 0.24 -6.42
CA ALA A 90 5.31 -0.46 -6.08
C ALA A 90 4.08 0.27 -6.63
N TYR A 91 4.01 1.59 -6.47
CA TYR A 91 2.92 2.40 -7.01
C TYR A 91 2.82 2.30 -8.54
N CYS A 92 3.95 2.39 -9.24
CA CYS A 92 4.00 2.21 -10.69
C CYS A 92 3.48 0.85 -11.14
N ASP A 93 3.96 -0.23 -10.51
CA ASP A 93 3.65 -1.59 -10.94
C ASP A 93 2.20 -1.96 -10.60
N VAL A 94 1.67 -1.48 -9.46
CA VAL A 94 0.24 -1.64 -9.10
C VAL A 94 -0.66 -0.89 -10.06
N ALA A 95 -0.34 0.36 -10.42
CA ALA A 95 -1.13 1.14 -11.36
C ALA A 95 -1.17 0.46 -12.75
N LEU A 96 -0.03 -0.08 -13.18
CA LEU A 96 0.07 -0.82 -14.44
C LEU A 96 -0.75 -2.11 -14.41
N GLU A 97 -0.59 -2.95 -13.40
CA GLU A 97 -1.36 -4.20 -13.24
C GLU A 97 -2.87 -3.94 -13.18
N CYS A 98 -3.29 -2.95 -12.37
CA CYS A 98 -4.71 -2.60 -12.23
C CYS A 98 -5.36 -2.12 -13.55
N THR A 99 -4.53 -1.76 -14.53
CA THR A 99 -4.98 -1.34 -15.87
C THR A 99 -4.86 -2.48 -16.88
N VAL A 100 -3.68 -3.10 -16.99
CA VAL A 100 -3.34 -4.11 -18.01
C VAL A 100 -4.11 -5.41 -17.82
N LYS A 101 -4.52 -5.76 -16.60
CA LYS A 101 -5.32 -6.96 -16.35
C LYS A 101 -6.63 -7.03 -17.14
N TYR A 102 -7.16 -5.89 -17.60
CA TYR A 102 -8.37 -5.85 -18.44
C TYR A 102 -8.11 -6.18 -19.92
N LEU A 103 -6.86 -6.12 -20.39
CA LEU A 103 -6.49 -6.49 -21.76
C LEU A 103 -6.51 -8.01 -21.98
N SER A 104 -6.27 -8.80 -20.94
CA SER A 104 -6.20 -10.25 -21.00
C SER A 104 -7.53 -10.91 -20.62
N GLY A 105 -8.00 -11.87 -21.41
CA GLY A 105 -9.08 -12.79 -21.03
C GLY A 105 -10.47 -12.19 -20.83
N ASN A 106 -10.71 -10.94 -21.23
CA ASN A 106 -12.02 -10.29 -21.10
C ASN A 106 -12.84 -10.33 -22.40
N PRO A 107 -14.17 -10.52 -22.33
CA PRO A 107 -15.05 -10.50 -23.50
C PRO A 107 -15.26 -9.08 -24.08
N ASN A 108 -15.06 -8.04 -23.27
CA ASN A 108 -15.02 -6.63 -23.71
C ASN A 108 -13.77 -5.92 -23.16
N PRO A 109 -12.57 -6.31 -23.63
CA PRO A 109 -11.31 -5.83 -23.06
C PRO A 109 -11.12 -4.33 -23.30
N LYS A 110 -11.59 -3.80 -24.44
CA LYS A 110 -11.43 -2.40 -24.81
C LYS A 110 -12.20 -1.44 -23.89
N GLY A 111 -13.44 -1.78 -23.51
CA GLY A 111 -14.25 -0.95 -22.61
C GLY A 111 -13.65 -0.86 -21.21
N LEU A 112 -13.43 -2.01 -20.57
CA LEU A 112 -12.89 -2.07 -19.20
C LEU A 112 -11.48 -1.49 -19.11
N TYR A 113 -10.65 -1.72 -20.13
CA TYR A 113 -9.33 -1.11 -20.21
C TYR A 113 -9.43 0.42 -20.30
N SER A 114 -10.25 0.95 -21.22
CA SER A 114 -10.43 2.41 -21.36
C SER A 114 -10.96 3.05 -20.07
N ASP A 115 -11.88 2.38 -19.37
CA ASP A 115 -12.39 2.86 -18.09
C ASP A 115 -11.29 2.91 -17.02
N ALA A 116 -10.41 1.90 -16.97
CA ALA A 116 -9.25 1.89 -16.09
C ALA A 116 -8.24 2.99 -16.46
N VAL A 117 -7.99 3.24 -17.76
CA VAL A 117 -7.16 4.36 -18.22
C VAL A 117 -7.71 5.69 -17.72
N ASN A 118 -9.02 5.93 -17.92
CA ASN A 118 -9.68 7.15 -17.47
C ASN A 118 -9.60 7.32 -15.95
N ARG A 119 -9.93 6.28 -15.18
CA ARG A 119 -9.98 6.36 -13.71
C ARG A 119 -8.59 6.50 -13.08
N ILE A 120 -7.64 5.65 -13.48
CA ILE A 120 -6.33 5.56 -12.83
C ILE A 120 -5.36 6.60 -13.40
N TRP A 121 -5.26 6.74 -14.71
CA TRP A 121 -4.19 7.55 -15.31
C TRP A 121 -4.62 9.01 -15.48
N ARG A 122 -5.73 9.25 -16.19
CA ARG A 122 -6.26 10.62 -16.43
C ARG A 122 -6.96 11.23 -15.23
N GLY A 123 -7.51 10.38 -14.35
CA GLY A 123 -8.14 10.81 -13.11
C GLY A 123 -7.13 10.90 -11.99
N ARG A 124 -6.77 9.75 -11.42
CA ARG A 124 -5.99 9.66 -10.18
C ARG A 124 -4.55 10.17 -10.32
N ILE A 125 -3.76 9.61 -11.25
CA ILE A 125 -2.33 9.95 -11.41
C ILE A 125 -2.14 11.39 -11.91
N GLU A 126 -2.92 11.81 -12.92
CA GLU A 126 -2.85 13.18 -13.43
C GLU A 126 -3.19 14.22 -12.34
N ASN A 127 -4.15 13.93 -11.46
CA ASN A 127 -4.45 14.81 -10.33
C ASN A 127 -3.31 14.87 -9.31
N LEU A 128 -2.67 13.74 -9.00
CA LEU A 128 -1.47 13.72 -8.15
C LEU A 128 -0.35 14.58 -8.77
N GLU A 129 -0.12 14.43 -10.07
CA GLU A 129 0.91 15.19 -10.78
C GLU A 129 0.63 16.70 -10.77
N LYS A 130 -0.61 17.11 -11.07
CA LYS A 130 -1.03 18.52 -11.04
C LYS A 130 -0.90 19.15 -9.66
N SER A 131 -1.16 18.39 -8.60
CA SER A 131 -1.05 18.88 -7.24
C SER A 131 0.39 19.24 -6.83
N LYS A 132 1.39 18.64 -7.50
CA LYS A 132 2.83 18.73 -7.15
C LYS A 132 3.15 18.42 -5.68
N ALA A 133 2.21 17.79 -4.97
CA ALA A 133 2.33 17.45 -3.55
C ALA A 133 2.70 15.97 -3.33
N SER A 134 2.82 15.20 -4.41
CA SER A 134 3.11 13.76 -4.38
C SER A 134 4.45 13.46 -5.04
N ASP A 135 5.31 12.77 -4.31
CA ASP A 135 6.60 12.25 -4.77
C ASP A 135 6.46 10.85 -5.38
N LEU A 136 5.24 10.29 -5.44
CA LEU A 136 4.95 9.03 -6.13
C LEU A 136 5.02 9.14 -7.67
N VAL A 137 4.80 10.34 -8.23
CA VAL A 137 4.80 10.56 -9.68
C VAL A 137 6.22 10.65 -10.23
N SER A 138 6.79 9.47 -10.47
CA SER A 138 8.13 9.29 -11.05
C SER A 138 8.14 9.38 -12.58
N GLU A 139 9.32 9.57 -13.17
CA GLU A 139 9.48 9.52 -14.64
C GLU A 139 9.13 8.13 -15.22
N ARG A 140 9.36 7.06 -14.46
CA ARG A 140 8.89 5.72 -14.81
C ARG A 140 7.37 5.70 -14.94
N LEU A 141 6.64 6.29 -13.99
CA LEU A 141 5.18 6.35 -14.02
C LEU A 141 4.68 7.08 -15.26
N ARG A 142 5.27 8.22 -15.61
CA ARG A 142 4.93 8.97 -16.84
C ARG A 142 5.15 8.15 -18.10
N ASN A 143 6.28 7.44 -18.17
CA ASN A 143 6.58 6.55 -19.29
C ASN A 143 5.58 5.39 -19.43
N LEU A 144 5.13 4.82 -18.30
CA LEU A 144 4.07 3.81 -18.30
C LEU A 144 2.75 4.40 -18.73
N GLY A 145 2.40 5.62 -18.28
CA GLY A 145 1.19 6.33 -18.70
C GLY A 145 1.14 6.52 -20.21
N ARG A 146 2.26 6.95 -20.83
CA ARG A 146 2.37 7.06 -22.30
C ARG A 146 2.12 5.72 -23.02
N GLN A 147 2.63 4.62 -22.48
CA GLN A 147 2.43 3.28 -23.06
C GLN A 147 0.98 2.81 -22.90
N VAL A 148 0.38 3.05 -21.75
CA VAL A 148 -1.03 2.72 -21.47
C VAL A 148 -1.96 3.51 -22.39
N GLU A 149 -1.69 4.81 -22.58
CA GLU A 149 -2.44 5.65 -23.51
C GLU A 149 -2.33 5.16 -24.96
N ALA A 150 -1.10 4.83 -25.41
CA ALA A 150 -0.88 4.32 -26.76
C ALA A 150 -1.64 3.02 -27.04
N ALA A 151 -1.76 2.14 -26.04
CA ALA A 151 -2.47 0.87 -26.16
C ALA A 151 -3.99 1.01 -26.42
N LEU A 152 -4.59 2.20 -26.29
CA LEU A 152 -5.97 2.44 -26.71
C LEU A 152 -6.17 2.29 -28.23
N GLY A 153 -5.12 2.54 -29.01
CA GLY A 153 -5.16 2.48 -30.48
C GLY A 153 -4.10 1.60 -31.12
N ASP A 154 -3.08 1.16 -30.38
CA ASP A 154 -1.93 0.41 -30.92
C ASP A 154 -1.91 -1.06 -30.42
N GLU A 155 -2.24 -1.99 -31.34
CA GLU A 155 -2.24 -3.43 -31.06
C GLU A 155 -0.85 -4.03 -30.79
N VAL A 156 0.23 -3.40 -31.28
CA VAL A 156 1.60 -3.83 -30.97
C VAL A 156 1.90 -3.54 -29.51
N VAL A 157 1.49 -2.39 -29.01
CA VAL A 157 1.65 -2.01 -27.59
C VAL A 157 0.77 -2.91 -26.71
N VAL A 158 -0.48 -3.18 -27.11
CA VAL A 158 -1.36 -4.12 -26.38
C VAL A 158 -0.71 -5.49 -26.23
N ARG A 159 -0.19 -6.07 -27.32
CA ARG A 159 0.47 -7.39 -27.28
C ARG A 159 1.69 -7.40 -26.35
N ARG A 160 2.47 -6.32 -26.34
CA ARG A 160 3.62 -6.16 -25.42
C ARG A 160 3.17 -6.12 -23.95
N LEU A 161 2.12 -5.36 -23.65
CA LEU A 161 1.57 -5.26 -22.29
C LEU A 161 1.02 -6.60 -21.80
N ILE A 162 0.27 -7.32 -22.64
CA ILE A 162 -0.27 -8.66 -22.33
C ILE A 162 0.85 -9.68 -22.07
N ALA A 163 1.96 -9.59 -22.81
CA ALA A 163 3.10 -10.49 -22.63
C ALA A 163 3.89 -10.24 -21.32
N THR A 164 3.62 -9.13 -20.63
CA THR A 164 4.31 -8.76 -19.39
C THR A 164 3.57 -9.35 -18.19
N ASN A 165 4.29 -9.98 -17.26
CA ASN A 165 3.71 -10.50 -16.02
C ASN A 165 3.53 -9.39 -14.96
N THR A 166 2.67 -8.44 -15.30
CA THR A 166 2.40 -7.22 -14.53
C THR A 166 1.93 -7.54 -13.10
N ARG A 167 1.14 -8.59 -12.92
CA ARG A 167 0.71 -9.08 -11.59
C ARG A 167 1.90 -9.48 -10.72
N ASN A 168 2.81 -10.30 -11.25
CA ASN A 168 3.97 -10.73 -10.48
C ASN A 168 4.91 -9.55 -10.19
N ASP A 169 5.13 -8.67 -11.16
CA ASP A 169 5.96 -7.48 -10.97
C ASP A 169 5.40 -6.57 -9.86
N ALA A 170 4.08 -6.36 -9.82
CA ALA A 170 3.42 -5.63 -8.75
C ALA A 170 3.60 -6.30 -7.39
N LEU A 171 3.38 -7.62 -7.29
CA LEU A 171 3.55 -8.38 -6.04
C LEU A 171 5.00 -8.34 -5.53
N VAL A 172 5.99 -8.46 -6.41
CA VAL A 172 7.41 -8.37 -6.05
C VAL A 172 7.73 -6.98 -5.52
N SER A 173 7.29 -5.91 -6.21
CA SER A 173 7.53 -4.54 -5.77
C SER A 173 6.84 -4.22 -4.45
N LEU A 174 5.61 -4.70 -4.25
CA LEU A 174 4.89 -4.55 -2.99
C LEU A 174 5.60 -5.27 -1.84
N ARG A 175 6.17 -6.46 -2.06
CA ARG A 175 6.95 -7.18 -1.04
C ARG A 175 8.21 -6.43 -0.66
N LEU A 176 8.94 -5.89 -1.65
CA LEU A 176 10.14 -5.08 -1.40
C LEU A 176 9.80 -3.84 -0.57
N TYR A 177 8.76 -3.11 -0.98
CA TYR A 177 8.29 -1.96 -0.21
C TYR A 177 7.82 -2.32 1.19
N LEU A 178 7.01 -3.38 1.34
CA LEU A 178 6.52 -3.84 2.63
C LEU A 178 7.67 -4.17 3.59
N HIS A 179 8.71 -4.85 3.09
CA HIS A 179 9.89 -5.17 3.88
C HIS A 179 10.62 -3.91 4.35
N GLU A 180 10.89 -2.96 3.46
CA GLU A 180 11.53 -1.69 3.77
C GLU A 180 10.71 -0.87 4.77
N ALA A 181 9.40 -0.74 4.54
CA ALA A 181 8.51 0.04 5.39
C ALA A 181 8.37 -0.55 6.80
N LEU A 182 8.31 -1.88 6.93
CA LEU A 182 8.28 -2.55 8.23
C LEU A 182 9.61 -2.43 8.98
N ALA A 183 10.74 -2.48 8.27
CA ALA A 183 12.07 -2.25 8.84
C ALA A 183 12.20 -0.82 9.36
N SER A 184 11.74 0.18 8.59
CA SER A 184 11.72 1.59 8.98
C SER A 184 10.87 1.85 10.23
N LEU A 185 9.73 1.15 10.39
CA LEU A 185 8.93 1.23 11.62
C LEU A 185 9.68 0.66 12.85
N GLY A 186 10.60 -0.29 12.67
CA GLY A 186 11.20 -1.04 13.77
C GLY A 186 10.17 -1.88 14.54
N PRO A 187 10.57 -2.68 15.55
CA PRO A 187 9.63 -3.48 16.34
C PRO A 187 8.58 -2.62 17.09
N PRO A 188 7.37 -3.13 17.36
CA PRO A 188 6.39 -2.45 18.20
C PRO A 188 6.95 -2.18 19.61
N LEU A 189 6.45 -1.13 20.26
CA LEU A 189 6.96 -0.70 21.58
C LEU A 189 6.91 -1.83 22.63
N ILE A 190 5.82 -2.62 22.65
CA ILE A 190 5.68 -3.76 23.57
C ILE A 190 6.75 -4.82 23.33
N GLU A 191 7.06 -5.12 22.06
CA GLU A 191 8.11 -6.11 21.74
C GLU A 191 9.48 -5.60 22.20
N ARG A 192 9.76 -4.31 22.03
CA ARG A 192 11.01 -3.68 22.50
C ARG A 192 11.15 -3.78 24.02
N ALA A 193 10.09 -3.41 24.75
CA ALA A 193 10.09 -3.47 26.21
C ALA A 193 10.29 -4.91 26.73
N CYS A 194 9.67 -5.91 26.09
CA CYS A 194 9.89 -7.31 26.44
C CYS A 194 11.34 -7.75 26.20
N SER A 195 11.95 -7.36 25.07
CA SER A 195 13.34 -7.70 24.77
C SER A 195 14.33 -7.08 25.79
N GLU A 196 14.08 -5.86 26.24
CA GLU A 196 14.92 -5.17 27.22
C GLU A 196 14.86 -5.84 28.61
N LEU A 197 13.69 -6.36 29.01
CA LEU A 197 13.52 -7.12 30.25
C LEU A 197 14.31 -8.44 30.27
N THR A 198 14.43 -9.11 29.12
CA THR A 198 15.18 -10.37 29.02
C THR A 198 16.71 -10.20 29.01
N VAL A 199 17.22 -9.00 28.70
CA VAL A 199 18.66 -8.71 28.69
C VAL A 199 19.16 -8.20 30.06
N GLY A 200 18.27 -7.64 30.88
CA GLY A 200 18.58 -7.18 32.24
C GLY A 200 18.70 -8.27 33.31
N GLU A 201 18.45 -9.54 32.96
CA GLU A 201 18.55 -10.70 33.86
C GLU A 201 19.80 -11.58 33.60
N SER A 202 20.78 -11.08 32.83
CA SER A 202 22.05 -11.79 32.52
C SER A 202 23.28 -11.13 33.13
#